data_AF-A0A7W6SXM0-F1
#
_entry.id   AF-A0A7W6SXM0-F1
#
_cell.length_a   1.000
_cell.length_b   1.000
_cell.length_c   1.000
_cell.angle_alpha   90.00
_cell.angle_beta   90.00
_cell.angle_gamma   90.00
#
_symmetry.space_group_name_H-M   'P 1'
#
loop_
_entity.id
_entity.type
_entity.pdbx_description
1 polymer ?
#
loop_
_entity_poly.entity_id
_entity_poly.type
_entity_poly.pdbx_seq_one_letter_code
_entity_poly.pdbx_strand_id
1 'polypeptide(L)'
;MRWLIPALQIVIAFASAFNVIRFRLDNLLIEGAAELDRLTLAALVAIAVLTAAVLALFWRVPAVLPRRAPLAFLMVALSAVCGFVPQTLQKQRRAAEYVASQAREEHRDKVLARELRWWAEDIDKRIAASHPLEQDQAWALLDAVSSAGDRDDGPNPQSARALELLRMALAARLIDVNADEPGHRLKDPIARPLFLQFYMERIGPLRYSLARQDWEIVRLLASSAELSRSDAAPLLADLKKTVVPGPSRFISLK
;
A
#
# COMPACT_ATOMS: atom_id res chain seq x y z
N MET A 1 13.50 -2.00 -56.32
CA MET A 1 13.87 -1.33 -55.04
C MET A 1 12.92 -0.21 -54.58
N ARG A 2 12.26 0.56 -55.45
CA ARG A 2 11.41 1.72 -55.06
C ARG A 2 10.27 1.42 -54.06
N TRP A 3 9.74 0.19 -54.05
CA TRP A 3 8.61 -0.21 -53.21
C TRP A 3 8.99 -0.93 -51.92
N LEU A 4 10.27 -1.28 -51.73
CA LEU A 4 10.70 -2.05 -50.55
C LEU A 4 10.54 -1.25 -49.26
N ILE A 5 10.91 0.03 -49.26
CA ILE A 5 10.83 0.88 -48.06
C ILE A 5 9.36 1.21 -47.69
N PRO A 6 8.46 1.58 -48.63
CA PRO A 6 7.03 1.70 -48.34
C PRO A 6 6.38 0.41 -47.84
N ALA A 7 6.72 -0.74 -48.44
CA ALA A 7 6.21 -2.04 -47.98
C ALA A 7 6.69 -2.35 -46.55
N LEU A 8 7.96 -2.10 -46.27
CA LEU A 8 8.55 -2.24 -44.93
C LEU A 8 7.87 -1.31 -43.91
N GLN A 9 7.59 -0.06 -44.27
CA GLN A 9 6.86 0.88 -43.42
C GLN A 9 5.46 0.36 -43.08
N ILE A 10 4.72 -0.19 -44.05
CA ILE A 10 3.36 -0.73 -43.80
C ILE A 10 3.44 -1.90 -42.82
N VAL A 11 4.37 -2.83 -43.01
CA VAL A 11 4.57 -3.98 -42.11
C VAL A 11 4.91 -3.50 -40.69
N ILE A 12 5.83 -2.56 -40.55
CA ILE A 12 6.26 -2.02 -39.25
C ILE A 12 5.14 -1.22 -38.58
N ALA A 13 4.42 -0.39 -39.33
CA ALA A 13 3.29 0.38 -38.82
C ALA A 13 2.19 -0.54 -38.31
N PHE A 14 1.87 -1.62 -39.04
CA PHE A 14 0.87 -2.60 -38.62
C PHE A 14 1.31 -3.36 -37.37
N ALA A 15 2.55 -3.84 -37.33
CA ALA A 15 3.11 -4.52 -36.15
C ALA A 15 3.14 -3.59 -34.92
N SER A 16 3.48 -2.32 -35.11
CA SER A 16 3.54 -1.31 -34.04
C SER A 16 2.15 -0.95 -33.52
N ALA A 17 1.17 -0.73 -34.42
CA ALA A 17 -0.21 -0.47 -34.03
C ALA A 17 -0.83 -1.68 -33.31
N PHE A 18 -0.57 -2.90 -33.80
CA PHE A 18 -1.00 -4.13 -33.14
C PHE A 18 -0.41 -4.24 -31.73
N ASN A 19 0.87 -3.92 -31.54
CA ASN A 19 1.50 -3.95 -30.22
C ASN A 19 0.88 -2.93 -29.25
N VAL A 20 0.57 -1.72 -29.71
CA VAL A 20 -0.11 -0.68 -28.91
C VAL A 20 -1.52 -1.11 -28.52
N ILE A 21 -2.29 -1.66 -29.46
CA ILE A 21 -3.65 -2.15 -29.21
C ILE A 21 -3.64 -3.32 -28.24
N ARG A 22 -2.78 -4.32 -28.47
CA ARG A 22 -2.60 -5.45 -27.55
C ARG A 22 -2.24 -4.97 -26.15
N PHE A 23 -1.29 -4.05 -26.04
CA PHE A 23 -0.92 -3.45 -24.76
C PHE A 23 -2.13 -2.81 -24.07
N ARG A 24 -2.97 -2.08 -24.81
CA ARG A 24 -4.16 -1.46 -24.21
C ARG A 24 -5.15 -2.53 -23.71
N LEU A 25 -5.39 -3.57 -24.51
CA LEU A 25 -6.26 -4.69 -24.14
C LEU A 25 -5.77 -5.40 -22.86
N ASP A 26 -4.47 -5.66 -22.77
CA ASP A 26 -3.84 -6.30 -21.61
C ASP A 26 -3.89 -5.42 -20.33
N ASN A 27 -4.18 -4.11 -20.47
CA ASN A 27 -4.18 -3.13 -19.38
C ASN A 27 -5.52 -2.38 -19.25
N LEU A 28 -6.64 -2.96 -19.70
CA LEU A 28 -7.97 -2.32 -19.64
C LEU A 28 -8.44 -1.98 -18.22
N LEU A 29 -8.03 -2.77 -17.23
CA LEU A 29 -8.54 -2.71 -15.85
C LEU A 29 -7.65 -1.94 -14.86
N ILE A 30 -6.63 -1.22 -15.35
CA ILE A 30 -5.69 -0.51 -14.48
C ILE A 30 -6.22 0.88 -14.10
N GLU A 31 -6.12 1.22 -12.82
CA GLU A 31 -6.37 2.58 -12.30
C GLU A 31 -5.45 3.59 -13.00
N GLY A 32 -6.03 4.63 -13.63
CA GLY A 32 -5.30 5.57 -14.49
C GLY A 32 -5.51 5.38 -16.00
N ALA A 33 -6.55 4.66 -16.40
CA ALA A 33 -6.94 4.41 -17.80
C ALA A 33 -6.89 5.65 -18.70
N ALA A 34 -7.29 6.83 -18.21
CA ALA A 34 -7.34 8.06 -19.01
C ALA A 34 -5.97 8.53 -19.52
N GLU A 35 -4.90 8.33 -18.76
CA GLU A 35 -3.55 8.74 -19.20
C GLU A 35 -2.93 7.71 -20.15
N LEU A 36 -3.18 6.43 -19.89
CA LEU A 36 -2.83 5.32 -20.80
C LEU A 36 -3.59 5.45 -22.13
N ASP A 37 -4.85 5.88 -22.12
CA ASP A 37 -5.66 6.18 -23.30
C ASP A 37 -5.04 7.32 -24.12
N ARG A 38 -4.58 8.39 -23.48
CA ARG A 38 -3.88 9.49 -24.18
C ARG A 38 -2.57 9.03 -24.80
N LEU A 39 -1.76 8.24 -24.09
CA LEU A 39 -0.49 7.72 -24.59
C LEU A 39 -0.68 6.75 -25.76
N THR A 40 -1.66 5.86 -25.67
CA THR A 40 -2.00 4.91 -26.75
C THR A 40 -2.55 5.63 -27.97
N LEU A 41 -3.45 6.61 -27.79
CA LEU A 41 -3.94 7.46 -28.87
C LEU A 41 -2.81 8.23 -29.54
N ALA A 42 -1.93 8.87 -28.76
CA ALA A 42 -0.79 9.61 -29.28
C ALA A 42 0.18 8.72 -30.08
N ALA A 43 0.44 7.50 -29.60
CA ALA A 43 1.27 6.54 -30.31
C ALA A 43 0.64 6.10 -31.65
N LEU A 44 -0.66 5.81 -31.68
CA LEU A 44 -1.38 5.45 -32.90
C LEU A 44 -1.40 6.60 -33.91
N VAL A 45 -1.66 7.83 -33.46
CA VAL A 45 -1.61 9.04 -34.31
C VAL A 45 -0.20 9.23 -34.88
N ALA A 46 0.84 9.09 -34.07
CA ALA A 46 2.22 9.22 -34.53
C ALA A 46 2.57 8.18 -35.61
N ILE A 47 2.19 6.90 -35.43
CA ILE A 47 2.37 5.83 -36.43
C ILE A 47 1.65 6.17 -37.73
N ALA A 48 0.41 6.66 -37.65
CA ALA A 48 -0.37 7.04 -38.83
C ALA A 48 0.27 8.21 -39.61
N VAL A 49 0.70 9.27 -38.90
CA VAL A 49 1.36 10.44 -39.49
C VAL A 49 2.70 10.05 -40.14
N LEU A 50 3.53 9.27 -39.45
CA LEU A 50 4.82 8.80 -40.00
C LEU A 50 4.63 7.93 -41.24
N THR A 51 3.62 7.07 -41.24
CA THR A 51 3.28 6.24 -42.40
C THR A 51 2.83 7.08 -43.58
N ALA A 52 1.95 8.06 -43.36
CA ALA A 52 1.51 8.99 -44.40
C ALA A 52 2.69 9.81 -44.97
N ALA A 53 3.62 10.24 -44.11
CA ALA A 53 4.82 10.98 -44.51
C ALA A 53 5.77 10.14 -45.38
N VAL A 54 6.02 8.88 -45.03
CA VAL A 54 6.83 7.96 -45.85
C VAL A 54 6.18 7.72 -47.21
N LEU A 55 4.86 7.50 -47.24
CA LEU A 55 4.12 7.31 -48.50
C LEU A 55 4.19 8.57 -49.36
N ALA A 56 3.94 9.75 -48.80
CA ALA A 56 4.01 11.03 -49.52
C ALA A 56 5.43 11.31 -50.03
N LEU A 57 6.47 11.02 -49.24
CA LEU A 57 7.86 11.14 -49.64
C LEU A 57 8.17 10.25 -50.85
N PHE A 58 7.60 9.04 -50.88
CA PHE A 58 7.85 8.12 -51.99
C PHE A 58 7.03 8.43 -53.25
N TRP A 59 5.87 9.06 -53.09
CA TRP A 59 4.95 9.37 -54.17
C TRP A 59 5.22 10.73 -54.83
N ARG A 60 5.61 11.75 -54.05
CA ARG A 60 5.75 13.14 -54.52
C ARG A 60 7.19 13.60 -54.75
N VAL A 61 8.19 13.00 -54.09
CA VAL A 61 9.59 13.47 -54.21
C VAL A 61 10.33 12.69 -55.29
N PRO A 62 10.98 13.36 -56.27
CA PRO A 62 11.77 12.68 -57.30
C PRO A 62 12.87 11.80 -56.70
N ALA A 63 13.17 10.67 -57.33
CA ALA A 63 14.17 9.71 -56.84
C ALA A 63 15.63 10.22 -56.84
N VAL A 64 15.86 11.44 -57.35
CA VAL A 64 17.18 12.04 -57.52
C VAL A 64 17.69 12.72 -56.24
N LEU A 65 16.83 12.93 -55.21
CA LEU A 65 17.27 13.51 -53.95
C LEU A 65 18.05 12.49 -53.09
N PRO A 66 19.34 12.74 -52.78
CA PRO A 66 20.19 11.79 -52.04
C PRO A 66 19.76 11.58 -50.58
N ARG A 67 18.98 12.50 -50.01
CA ARG A 67 18.51 12.45 -48.61
C ARG A 67 17.22 11.65 -48.38
N ARG A 68 16.58 11.16 -49.46
CA ARG A 68 15.27 10.48 -49.38
C ARG A 68 15.31 9.15 -48.62
N ALA A 69 16.30 8.32 -48.89
CA ALA A 69 16.44 7.01 -48.24
C ALA A 69 16.70 7.11 -46.72
N PRO A 70 17.68 7.90 -46.23
CA PRO A 70 17.94 7.99 -44.79
C PRO A 70 16.76 8.61 -44.01
N LEU A 71 16.05 9.58 -44.60
CA LEU A 71 14.85 10.17 -43.98
C LEU A 71 13.73 9.12 -43.81
N ALA A 72 13.53 8.28 -44.83
CA ALA A 72 12.53 7.22 -44.80
C ALA A 72 12.87 6.14 -43.79
N PHE A 73 14.15 5.72 -43.71
CA PHE A 73 14.62 4.80 -42.68
C PHE A 73 14.43 5.38 -41.27
N LEU A 74 14.67 6.68 -41.07
CA LEU A 74 14.41 7.35 -39.80
C LEU A 74 12.92 7.31 -39.43
N MET A 75 12.02 7.60 -40.37
CA MET A 75 10.57 7.54 -40.13
C MET A 75 10.08 6.11 -39.83
N VAL A 76 10.66 5.11 -40.50
CA VAL A 76 10.42 3.69 -40.21
C VAL A 76 10.86 3.32 -38.79
N ALA A 77 12.08 3.72 -38.40
CA ALA A 77 12.59 3.49 -37.06
C ALA A 77 11.74 4.20 -35.98
N LEU A 78 11.34 5.45 -36.23
CA LEU A 78 10.45 6.19 -35.31
C LEU A 78 9.08 5.50 -35.17
N SER A 79 8.52 4.97 -36.25
CA SER A 79 7.26 4.23 -36.21
C SER A 79 7.36 2.97 -35.34
N ALA A 80 8.47 2.24 -35.47
CA ALA A 80 8.76 1.09 -34.62
C ALA A 80 8.87 1.49 -33.14
N VAL A 81 9.61 2.56 -32.83
CA VAL A 81 9.76 3.05 -31.45
C VAL A 81 8.42 3.46 -30.85
N CYS A 82 7.57 4.18 -31.59
CA CYS A 82 6.23 4.56 -31.13
C CYS A 82 5.38 3.34 -30.70
N GLY A 83 5.57 2.19 -31.34
CA GLY A 83 4.92 0.92 -30.98
C GLY A 83 5.29 0.39 -29.59
N PHE A 84 6.42 0.81 -29.01
CA PHE A 84 6.92 0.34 -27.72
C PHE A 84 6.84 1.37 -26.58
N VAL A 85 6.63 2.67 -26.90
CA VAL A 85 6.59 3.77 -25.91
C VAL A 85 5.61 3.50 -24.75
N PRO A 86 4.36 3.04 -24.97
CA PRO A 86 3.43 2.80 -23.85
C PRO A 86 3.94 1.75 -22.87
N GLN A 87 4.57 0.68 -23.37
CA GLN A 87 5.11 -0.41 -22.55
C GLN A 87 6.32 0.04 -21.74
N THR A 88 7.24 0.80 -22.33
CA THR A 88 8.46 1.25 -21.64
C THR A 88 8.14 2.26 -20.54
N LEU A 89 7.24 3.21 -20.81
CA LEU A 89 6.82 4.19 -19.81
C LEU A 89 6.08 3.53 -18.64
N GLN A 90 5.18 2.58 -18.90
CA GLN A 90 4.49 1.88 -17.81
C GLN A 90 5.46 1.04 -16.96
N LYS A 91 6.44 0.36 -17.58
CA LYS A 91 7.48 -0.37 -16.84
C LYS A 91 8.29 0.56 -15.95
N GLN A 92 8.70 1.72 -16.47
CA GLN A 92 9.42 2.72 -15.69
C GLN A 92 8.58 3.27 -14.53
N ARG A 93 7.29 3.52 -14.75
CA ARG A 93 6.37 3.96 -13.69
C ARG A 93 6.21 2.92 -12.59
N ARG A 94 5.91 1.67 -12.94
CA ARG A 94 5.80 0.59 -11.94
C ARG A 94 7.10 0.39 -11.17
N ALA A 95 8.25 0.50 -11.85
CA ALA A 95 9.55 0.44 -11.18
C ALA A 95 9.74 1.62 -10.22
N ALA A 96 9.39 2.84 -10.63
CA ALA A 96 9.46 4.03 -9.77
C ALA A 96 8.48 3.96 -8.59
N GLU A 97 7.26 3.49 -8.80
CA GLU A 97 6.24 3.27 -7.77
C GLU A 97 6.68 2.21 -6.78
N TYR A 98 7.28 1.11 -7.26
CA TYR A 98 7.82 0.05 -6.40
C TYR A 98 9.00 0.53 -5.56
N VAL A 99 9.93 1.28 -6.15
CA VAL A 99 11.04 1.89 -5.40
C VAL A 99 10.51 2.91 -4.38
N ALA A 100 9.53 3.72 -4.76
CA ALA A 100 8.90 4.68 -3.86
C ALA A 100 8.12 4.00 -2.72
N SER A 101 7.44 2.89 -2.98
CA SER A 101 6.73 2.12 -1.94
C SER A 101 7.72 1.49 -0.96
N GLN A 102 8.81 0.89 -1.47
CA GLN A 102 9.88 0.37 -0.61
C GLN A 102 10.50 1.45 0.28
N ALA A 103 10.80 2.63 -0.28
CA ALA A 103 11.35 3.73 0.50
C ALA A 103 10.39 4.23 1.59
N ARG A 104 9.07 4.24 1.31
CA ARG A 104 8.04 4.60 2.30
C ARG A 104 7.92 3.56 3.41
N GLU A 105 7.96 2.28 3.07
CA GLU A 105 7.95 1.18 4.03
C GLU A 105 9.18 1.23 4.94
N GLU A 106 10.37 1.38 4.35
CA GLU A 106 11.62 1.51 5.13
C GLU A 106 11.60 2.74 6.04
N HIS A 107 11.05 3.87 5.56
CA HIS A 107 10.89 5.06 6.38
C HIS A 107 9.93 4.82 7.54
N ARG A 108 8.77 4.22 7.30
CA ARG A 108 7.79 3.85 8.33
C ARG A 108 8.41 2.95 9.39
N ASP A 109 9.21 1.98 8.98
CA ASP A 109 9.89 1.05 9.87
C ASP A 109 10.91 1.72 10.76
N LYS A 110 11.66 2.68 10.22
CA LYS A 110 12.63 3.48 10.98
C LYS A 110 11.93 4.39 11.99
N VAL A 111 10.78 4.96 11.63
CA VAL A 111 9.96 5.79 12.52
C VAL A 111 9.43 4.93 13.68
N LEU A 112 8.79 3.80 13.37
CA LEU A 112 8.25 2.89 14.37
C LEU A 112 9.35 2.32 15.29
N ALA A 113 10.50 1.92 14.74
CA ALA A 113 11.64 1.45 15.54
C ALA A 113 12.20 2.52 16.48
N ARG A 114 12.11 3.80 16.10
CA ARG A 114 12.52 4.92 16.95
C ARG A 114 11.48 5.15 18.05
N GLU A 115 10.21 5.12 17.70
CA GLU A 115 9.11 5.28 18.64
C GLU A 115 9.09 4.17 19.70
N LEU A 116 9.25 2.90 19.31
CA LEU A 116 9.33 1.77 20.26
C LEU A 116 10.57 1.84 21.15
N ARG A 117 11.69 2.39 20.67
CA ARG A 117 12.86 2.62 21.51
C ARG A 117 12.62 3.73 22.53
N TRP A 118 11.99 4.82 22.11
CA TRP A 118 11.61 5.90 23.02
C TRP A 118 10.64 5.39 24.10
N TRP A 119 9.63 4.61 23.73
CA TRP A 119 8.72 3.97 24.69
C TRP A 119 9.44 3.03 25.65
N ALA A 120 10.40 2.23 25.18
CA ALA A 120 11.20 1.37 26.03
C ALA A 120 11.95 2.17 27.11
N GLU A 121 12.64 3.23 26.70
CA GLU A 121 13.37 4.11 27.63
C GLU A 121 12.43 4.85 28.61
N ASP A 122 11.26 5.30 28.14
CA ASP A 122 10.27 5.97 28.99
C ASP A 122 9.66 5.03 30.02
N ILE A 123 9.29 3.81 29.60
CA ILE A 123 8.79 2.75 30.48
C ILE A 123 9.85 2.43 31.54
N ASP A 124 11.10 2.18 31.17
CA ASP A 124 12.17 1.86 32.13
C ASP A 124 12.34 2.97 33.18
N LYS A 125 12.33 4.23 32.76
CA LYS A 125 12.39 5.38 33.68
C LYS A 125 11.18 5.43 34.62
N ARG A 126 9.98 5.19 34.10
CA ARG A 126 8.74 5.21 34.87
C ARG A 126 8.63 4.05 35.84
N ILE A 127 9.13 2.86 35.48
CA ILE A 127 9.27 1.73 36.40
C ILE A 127 10.17 2.14 37.57
N ALA A 128 11.34 2.72 37.29
CA ALA A 128 12.27 3.15 38.32
C ALA A 128 11.70 4.27 39.22
N ALA A 129 10.94 5.20 38.64
CA ALA A 129 10.32 6.31 39.36
C ALA A 129 8.94 5.98 39.96
N SER A 130 8.40 4.78 39.71
CA SER A 130 7.02 4.39 40.04
C SER A 130 5.97 5.42 39.59
N HIS A 131 6.16 5.99 38.39
CA HIS A 131 5.30 7.04 37.85
C HIS A 131 4.41 6.49 36.72
N PRO A 132 3.10 6.30 36.96
CA PRO A 132 2.18 5.75 35.96
C PRO A 132 2.11 6.60 34.68
N LEU A 133 1.65 6.00 33.60
CA LEU A 133 1.29 6.70 32.37
C LEU A 133 -0.04 7.44 32.57
N GLU A 134 -0.11 8.65 32.01
CA GLU A 134 -1.39 9.34 31.86
C GLU A 134 -2.28 8.63 30.83
N GLN A 135 -3.57 8.92 30.84
CA GLN A 135 -4.58 8.34 29.95
C GLN A 135 -4.20 8.42 28.46
N ASP A 136 -3.98 9.64 27.97
CA ASP A 136 -3.53 9.89 26.60
C ASP A 136 -2.23 9.15 26.24
N GLN A 137 -1.31 9.02 27.22
CA GLN A 137 -0.03 8.33 27.03
C GLN A 137 -0.22 6.81 26.97
N ALA A 138 -1.11 6.25 27.79
CA ALA A 138 -1.48 4.86 27.75
C ALA A 138 -2.14 4.52 26.40
N TRP A 139 -3.06 5.36 25.92
CA TRP A 139 -3.65 5.17 24.59
C TRP A 139 -2.61 5.26 23.47
N ALA A 140 -1.72 6.26 23.52
CA ALA A 140 -0.63 6.41 22.54
C ALA A 140 0.29 5.18 22.50
N LEU A 141 0.61 4.58 23.66
CA LEU A 141 1.37 3.33 23.73
C LEU A 141 0.59 2.18 23.06
N LEU A 142 -0.71 2.05 23.31
CA LEU A 142 -1.54 1.03 22.67
C LEU A 142 -1.59 1.19 21.14
N ASP A 143 -1.68 2.43 20.65
CA ASP A 143 -1.68 2.72 19.21
C ASP A 143 -0.31 2.42 18.56
N ALA A 144 0.80 2.74 19.24
CA ALA A 144 2.13 2.36 18.80
C ALA A 144 2.31 0.83 18.73
N VAL A 145 1.79 0.09 19.72
CA VAL A 145 1.86 -1.37 19.75
C VAL A 145 0.95 -2.02 18.69
N SER A 146 -0.23 -1.46 18.45
CA SER A 146 -1.15 -1.85 17.36
C SER A 146 -0.49 -1.64 16.00
N SER A 147 0.14 -0.48 15.81
CA SER A 147 0.83 -0.11 14.57
C SER A 147 2.04 -0.99 14.24
N ALA A 148 2.60 -1.67 15.25
CA ALA A 148 3.70 -2.62 15.10
C ALA A 148 3.27 -4.04 14.69
N GLY A 149 1.97 -4.29 14.49
CA GLY A 149 1.46 -5.61 14.14
C GLY A 149 2.03 -6.24 12.87
N ASP A 150 1.65 -7.50 12.63
CA ASP A 150 2.06 -8.27 11.45
C ASP A 150 1.70 -7.54 10.14
N ARG A 151 2.51 -7.78 9.10
CA ARG A 151 2.31 -7.20 7.78
C ARG A 151 1.61 -8.16 6.86
N ASP A 152 1.13 -7.62 5.73
CA ASP A 152 0.50 -8.45 4.71
C ASP A 152 1.49 -9.44 4.05
N ASP A 153 2.79 -9.13 4.06
CA ASP A 153 3.90 -9.89 3.47
C ASP A 153 4.67 -10.81 4.45
N GLY A 154 4.34 -10.79 5.76
CA GLY A 154 4.96 -11.68 6.72
C GLY A 154 5.03 -11.14 8.16
N PRO A 155 5.72 -11.88 9.06
CA PRO A 155 5.86 -11.47 10.46
C PRO A 155 6.67 -10.18 10.57
N ASN A 156 6.15 -9.22 11.32
CA ASN A 156 6.88 -7.98 11.61
C ASN A 156 7.80 -8.22 12.82
N PRO A 157 9.14 -8.09 12.69
CA PRO A 157 10.06 -8.31 13.81
C PRO A 157 9.77 -7.39 15.01
N GLN A 158 9.18 -6.22 14.77
CA GLN A 158 8.85 -5.25 15.83
C GLN A 158 7.57 -5.62 16.61
N SER A 159 6.71 -6.47 16.05
CA SER A 159 5.43 -6.88 16.64
C SER A 159 5.62 -7.53 18.02
N ALA A 160 6.52 -8.51 18.10
CA ALA A 160 6.82 -9.21 19.35
C ALA A 160 7.40 -8.28 20.42
N ARG A 161 8.33 -7.39 20.01
CA ARG A 161 8.94 -6.40 20.90
C ARG A 161 7.91 -5.40 21.42
N ALA A 162 6.97 -4.96 20.59
CA ALA A 162 5.93 -4.04 21.01
C ALA A 162 4.98 -4.68 22.03
N LEU A 163 4.57 -5.94 21.83
CA LEU A 163 3.77 -6.68 22.81
C LEU A 163 4.54 -6.91 24.12
N GLU A 164 5.85 -7.14 24.06
CA GLU A 164 6.69 -7.26 25.25
C GLU A 164 6.73 -5.96 26.05
N LEU A 165 6.88 -4.81 25.39
CA LEU A 165 6.80 -3.49 26.04
C LEU A 165 5.46 -3.28 26.74
N LEU A 166 4.35 -3.64 26.08
CA LEU A 166 3.03 -3.56 26.70
C LEU A 166 2.92 -4.47 27.93
N ARG A 167 3.44 -5.71 27.86
CA ARG A 167 3.47 -6.62 29.01
C ARG A 167 4.27 -6.05 30.18
N MET A 168 5.43 -5.45 29.90
CA MET A 168 6.26 -4.80 30.92
C MET A 168 5.52 -3.65 31.60
N ALA A 169 4.89 -2.77 30.81
CA ALA A 169 4.11 -1.64 31.34
C ALA A 169 2.92 -2.10 32.21
N LEU A 170 2.20 -3.13 31.77
CA LEU A 170 1.09 -3.72 32.54
C LEU A 170 1.58 -4.40 33.83
N ALA A 171 2.66 -5.19 33.75
CA ALA A 171 3.22 -5.88 34.92
C ALA A 171 3.71 -4.90 36.00
N ALA A 172 4.29 -3.77 35.57
CA ALA A 172 4.71 -2.69 36.46
C ALA A 172 3.55 -1.77 36.90
N ARG A 173 2.31 -2.05 36.51
CA ARG A 173 1.12 -1.24 36.80
C ARG A 173 1.26 0.22 36.37
N LEU A 174 2.00 0.46 35.28
CA LEU A 174 2.12 1.80 34.71
C LEU A 174 0.86 2.22 33.94
N ILE A 175 0.06 1.26 33.50
CA ILE A 175 -1.19 1.50 32.79
C ILE A 175 -2.34 1.11 33.71
N ASP A 176 -3.23 2.05 33.99
CA ASP A 176 -4.53 1.74 34.58
C ASP A 176 -5.51 1.37 33.47
N VAL A 177 -5.74 0.07 33.28
CA VAL A 177 -6.64 -0.43 32.24
C VAL A 177 -8.11 -0.09 32.50
N ASN A 178 -8.47 0.26 33.74
CA ASN A 178 -9.83 0.57 34.15
C ASN A 178 -10.12 2.07 34.19
N ALA A 179 -9.10 2.91 33.96
CA ALA A 179 -9.26 4.35 33.87
C ALA A 179 -10.17 4.73 32.69
N ASP A 180 -11.08 5.67 32.92
CA ASP A 180 -12.03 6.12 31.91
C ASP A 180 -11.32 6.96 30.84
N GLU A 181 -11.28 6.43 29.63
CA GLU A 181 -10.68 7.03 28.45
C GLU A 181 -11.77 7.66 27.58
N PRO A 182 -11.63 8.92 27.15
CA PRO A 182 -12.57 9.51 26.20
C PRO A 182 -12.50 8.79 24.86
N GLY A 183 -13.63 8.74 24.15
CA GLY A 183 -13.64 8.16 22.82
C GLY A 183 -12.86 8.99 21.81
N HIS A 184 -11.94 8.36 21.08
CA HIS A 184 -11.06 9.03 20.13
C HIS A 184 -11.73 9.23 18.76
N ARG A 185 -12.84 8.51 18.51
CA ARG A 185 -13.65 8.67 17.32
C ARG A 185 -14.65 9.80 17.48
N LEU A 186 -14.63 10.74 16.53
CA LEU A 186 -15.59 11.87 16.43
C LEU A 186 -17.07 11.48 16.55
N LYS A 187 -17.44 10.22 16.31
CA LYS A 187 -18.84 9.72 16.33
C LYS A 187 -19.24 9.02 17.63
N ASP A 188 -18.33 8.81 18.59
CA ASP A 188 -18.63 8.16 19.86
C ASP A 188 -17.71 8.70 20.96
N PRO A 189 -18.02 9.86 21.56
CA PRO A 189 -17.20 10.50 22.58
C PRO A 189 -17.41 9.91 23.98
N ILE A 190 -18.18 8.82 24.12
CA ILE A 190 -18.51 8.25 25.43
C ILE A 190 -17.23 7.73 26.08
N ALA A 191 -16.92 8.26 27.26
CA ALA A 191 -15.78 7.79 28.05
C ALA A 191 -16.06 6.38 28.58
N ARG A 192 -15.06 5.50 28.46
CA ARG A 192 -15.14 4.09 28.89
C ARG A 192 -13.78 3.67 29.44
N PRO A 193 -13.71 2.63 30.30
CA PRO A 193 -12.45 2.04 30.70
C PRO A 193 -11.54 1.76 29.49
N LEU A 194 -10.24 2.07 29.60
CA LEU A 194 -9.26 1.95 28.53
C LEU A 194 -9.35 0.62 27.75
N PHE A 195 -9.48 -0.51 28.48
CA PHE A 195 -9.61 -1.84 27.86
C PHE A 195 -10.85 -1.96 26.97
N LEU A 196 -11.97 -1.36 27.40
CA LEU A 196 -13.24 -1.40 26.69
C LEU A 196 -13.23 -0.40 25.53
N GLN A 197 -12.62 0.77 25.72
CA GLN A 197 -12.47 1.76 24.66
C GLN A 197 -11.64 1.20 23.50
N PHE A 198 -10.51 0.54 23.80
CA PHE A 198 -9.70 -0.12 22.78
C PHE A 198 -10.48 -1.22 22.04
N TYR A 199 -11.25 -2.04 22.76
CA TYR A 199 -12.11 -3.06 22.16
C TYR A 199 -13.17 -2.45 21.23
N MET A 200 -13.89 -1.41 21.66
CA MET A 200 -14.96 -0.79 20.88
C MET A 200 -14.43 -0.10 19.62
N GLU A 201 -13.20 0.40 19.64
CA GLU A 201 -12.60 1.01 18.46
C GLU A 201 -11.98 -0.03 17.51
N ARG A 202 -11.23 -1.01 18.02
CA ARG A 202 -10.40 -1.89 17.18
C ARG A 202 -11.05 -3.22 16.84
N ILE A 203 -11.85 -3.79 17.74
CA ILE A 203 -12.37 -5.16 17.60
C ILE A 203 -13.87 -5.18 17.31
N GLY A 204 -14.67 -4.46 18.11
CA GLY A 204 -16.14 -4.44 18.00
C GLY A 204 -16.67 -4.23 16.58
N PRO A 205 -16.11 -3.29 15.78
CA PRO A 205 -16.57 -3.03 14.41
C PRO A 205 -16.11 -4.07 13.38
N LEU A 206 -15.08 -4.88 13.67
CA LEU A 206 -14.33 -5.68 12.69
C LEU A 206 -14.31 -7.19 13.02
N ARG A 207 -15.33 -7.71 13.71
CA ARG A 207 -15.37 -9.08 14.28
C ARG A 207 -15.03 -10.24 13.31
N TYR A 208 -15.18 -10.04 12.00
CA TYR A 208 -14.93 -11.06 10.98
C TYR A 208 -13.52 -11.01 10.35
N SER A 209 -12.80 -9.89 10.51
CA SER A 209 -11.45 -9.69 9.99
C SER A 209 -10.72 -8.69 10.89
N LEU A 210 -10.21 -9.20 12.01
CA LEU A 210 -9.50 -8.41 13.00
C LEU A 210 -8.00 -8.65 12.90
N ALA A 211 -7.20 -7.61 13.14
CA ALA A 211 -5.75 -7.75 13.19
C ALA A 211 -5.36 -8.64 14.38
N ARG A 212 -4.48 -9.60 14.16
CA ARG A 212 -4.00 -10.51 15.21
C ARG A 212 -3.38 -9.74 16.38
N GLN A 213 -2.61 -8.70 16.08
CA GLN A 213 -1.96 -7.84 17.07
C GLN A 213 -2.98 -7.16 17.98
N ASP A 214 -4.04 -6.57 17.42
CA ASP A 214 -5.08 -5.88 18.20
C ASP A 214 -5.79 -6.84 19.14
N TRP A 215 -6.00 -8.09 18.73
CA TRP A 215 -6.57 -9.10 19.60
C TRP A 215 -5.65 -9.50 20.74
N GLU A 216 -4.35 -9.67 20.47
CA GLU A 216 -3.37 -9.95 21.53
C GLU A 216 -3.28 -8.77 22.52
N ILE A 217 -3.34 -7.52 22.05
CA ILE A 217 -3.46 -6.34 22.93
C ILE A 217 -4.70 -6.44 23.82
N VAL A 218 -5.88 -6.73 23.25
CA VAL A 218 -7.11 -6.88 24.04
C VAL A 218 -7.00 -8.00 25.07
N ARG A 219 -6.41 -9.15 24.72
CA ARG A 219 -6.18 -10.26 25.67
C ARG A 219 -5.26 -9.85 26.81
N LEU A 220 -4.21 -9.06 26.52
CA LEU A 220 -3.31 -8.54 27.55
C LEU A 220 -4.03 -7.55 28.48
N LEU A 221 -4.79 -6.61 27.94
CA LEU A 221 -5.56 -5.66 28.73
C LEU A 221 -6.61 -6.36 29.60
N ALA A 222 -7.33 -7.33 29.02
CA ALA A 222 -8.34 -8.11 29.72
C ALA A 222 -7.81 -8.90 30.92
N SER A 223 -6.51 -9.22 30.96
CA SER A 223 -5.90 -9.94 32.09
C SER A 223 -5.90 -9.15 33.40
N SER A 224 -5.96 -7.82 33.32
CA SER A 224 -5.94 -6.90 34.47
C SER A 224 -7.21 -6.05 34.58
N ALA A 225 -8.21 -6.31 33.73
CA ALA A 225 -9.42 -5.51 33.61
C ALA A 225 -10.57 -5.98 34.52
N GLU A 226 -11.42 -5.05 34.93
CA GLU A 226 -12.67 -5.33 35.64
C GLU A 226 -13.78 -5.80 34.68
N LEU A 227 -13.71 -7.06 34.27
CA LEU A 227 -14.63 -7.65 33.29
C LEU A 227 -16.06 -7.89 33.83
N SER A 228 -16.31 -7.72 35.14
CA SER A 228 -17.62 -7.92 35.75
C SER A 228 -18.64 -6.82 35.40
N ARG A 229 -18.19 -5.73 34.78
CA ARG A 229 -19.05 -4.62 34.36
C ARG A 229 -19.99 -5.03 33.23
N SER A 230 -21.21 -4.50 33.26
CA SER A 230 -22.26 -4.87 32.30
C SER A 230 -21.92 -4.50 30.83
N ASP A 231 -21.18 -3.42 30.65
CA ASP A 231 -20.70 -2.91 29.35
C ASP A 231 -19.57 -3.76 28.75
N ALA A 232 -18.85 -4.54 29.57
CA ALA A 232 -17.82 -5.49 29.14
C ALA A 232 -18.39 -6.83 28.63
N ALA A 233 -19.71 -7.05 28.71
CA ALA A 233 -20.35 -8.29 28.27
C ALA A 233 -20.02 -8.70 26.81
N PRO A 234 -19.98 -7.79 25.82
CA PRO A 234 -19.58 -8.13 24.45
C PRO A 234 -18.13 -8.63 24.35
N LEU A 235 -17.21 -7.97 25.07
CA LEU A 235 -15.80 -8.39 25.14
C LEU A 235 -15.69 -9.77 25.78
N LEU A 236 -16.38 -10.01 26.91
CA LEU A 236 -16.41 -11.32 27.56
C LEU A 236 -16.94 -12.43 26.65
N ALA A 237 -17.95 -12.13 25.84
CA ALA A 237 -18.47 -13.08 24.86
C ALA A 237 -17.43 -13.40 23.79
N ASP A 238 -16.72 -12.38 23.29
CA ASP A 238 -15.67 -12.55 22.27
C ASP A 238 -14.42 -13.26 22.81
N LEU A 239 -14.04 -13.04 24.08
CA LEU A 239 -12.92 -13.74 24.73
C LEU A 239 -13.16 -15.25 24.87
N LYS A 240 -14.42 -15.69 24.85
CA LYS A 240 -14.80 -17.12 24.89
C LYS A 240 -14.82 -17.78 23.51
N LYS A 241 -14.72 -17.01 22.43
CA LYS A 241 -14.75 -17.53 21.07
C LYS A 241 -13.43 -18.19 20.69
N THR A 242 -13.50 -19.07 19.71
CA THR A 242 -12.33 -19.70 19.13
C THR A 242 -11.70 -18.75 18.11
N VAL A 243 -10.39 -18.55 18.23
CA VAL A 243 -9.62 -17.79 17.23
C VAL A 243 -9.36 -18.69 16.03
N VAL A 244 -9.83 -18.26 14.86
CA VAL A 244 -9.59 -18.94 13.59
C VAL A 244 -8.61 -18.11 12.75
N PRO A 245 -7.45 -18.67 12.34
CA PRO A 245 -6.50 -17.99 11.47
C PRO A 245 -7.15 -17.54 10.16
N GLY A 246 -6.93 -16.29 9.78
CA GLY A 246 -7.33 -15.71 8.50
C GLY A 246 -6.12 -15.56 7.57
N PRO A 247 -6.31 -14.90 6.41
CA PRO A 247 -5.20 -14.59 5.51
C PRO A 247 -4.23 -13.59 6.15
N SER A 248 -2.95 -13.89 6.02
CA SER A 248 -1.84 -13.03 6.48
C SER A 248 -1.93 -12.63 7.96
N ARG A 249 -2.10 -11.35 8.28
CA ARG A 249 -2.14 -10.78 9.64
C ARG A 249 -3.50 -10.83 10.34
N PHE A 250 -4.55 -11.31 9.67
CA PHE A 250 -5.92 -11.25 10.19
C PHE A 250 -6.36 -12.57 10.83
N ILE A 251 -7.27 -12.47 11.78
CA ILE A 251 -7.97 -13.59 12.41
C ILE A 251 -9.48 -13.32 12.43
N SER A 252 -10.25 -14.35 12.76
CA SER A 252 -11.70 -14.24 13.01
C SER A 252 -12.07 -14.94 14.32
N LEU A 253 -13.10 -14.43 15.00
CA LEU A 253 -13.62 -15.00 16.25
C LEU A 253 -14.90 -15.78 15.94
N LYS A 254 -14.90 -17.09 16.21
CA LYS A 254 -16.05 -17.98 16.00
C LYS A 254 -16.59 -18.56 17.31
#